data_AF-A0A4Z2I0C1-F1
#
_entry.id   AF-A0A4Z2I0C1-F1
#
_cell.length_a   1.000
_cell.length_b   1.000
_cell.length_c   1.000
_cell.angle_alpha   90.00
_cell.angle_beta   90.00
_cell.angle_gamma   90.00
#
_symmetry.space_group_name_H-M   'P 1'
#
loop_
_entity.id
_entity.type
_entity.pdbx_description
1 polymer ?
#
loop_
_entity_poly.entity_id
_entity_poly.type
_entity_poly.pdbx_seq_one_letter_code
_entity_poly.pdbx_strand_id
1 'polypeptide(L)'
;MSKSASAEGQARPPRGAKRFISGVVEGFYGRPWTMEQRTELFKREQKWGLNTYLYAPKDDYKHRMYWRDLYSAEEAVQLIALISAAKQHDVDFIYAISPGLDITFSNPKEVAALKRKLDQVKQFGCSSFSLLFDDIEADMCPADKRAFGSFAHAQVAITNAVYQHLGDPETFLFCPTGEAQRVA
;
A
#
# COMPACT_ATOMS: atom_id res chain seq x y z
N MET A 1 -49.55 14.42 -0.85
CA MET A 1 -48.43 15.18 -1.44
C MET A 1 -47.16 14.79 -0.72
N SER A 2 -46.43 13.80 -1.25
CA SER A 2 -45.14 13.36 -0.70
C SER A 2 -44.07 14.40 -1.00
N LYS A 3 -43.36 14.88 0.02
CA LYS A 3 -42.11 15.61 -0.17
C LYS A 3 -40.98 14.58 -0.21
N SER A 4 -40.32 14.53 -1.37
CA SER A 4 -39.05 13.85 -1.61
C SER A 4 -37.95 14.52 -0.78
N ALA A 5 -37.24 13.72 0.03
CA ALA A 5 -36.01 14.16 0.68
C ALA A 5 -34.86 14.03 -0.34
N SER A 6 -34.24 15.16 -0.67
CA SER A 6 -33.05 15.26 -1.50
C SER A 6 -31.85 14.70 -0.75
N ALA A 7 -31.12 13.76 -1.37
CA ALA A 7 -29.84 13.27 -0.85
C ALA A 7 -28.79 14.38 -0.97
N GLU A 8 -28.31 14.90 0.16
CA GLU A 8 -27.16 15.78 0.22
C GLU A 8 -25.90 14.97 -0.11
N GLY A 9 -25.32 15.22 -1.28
CA GLY A 9 -23.99 14.72 -1.62
C GLY A 9 -22.96 15.39 -0.73
N GLN A 10 -22.23 14.61 0.07
CA GLN A 10 -21.16 15.13 0.91
C GLN A 10 -20.07 15.73 0.03
N ALA A 11 -19.85 17.04 0.20
CA ALA A 11 -18.79 17.75 -0.48
C ALA A 11 -17.43 17.24 0.00
N ARG A 12 -16.53 16.97 -0.96
CA ARG A 12 -15.16 16.54 -0.69
C ARG A 12 -14.45 17.61 0.15
N PRO A 13 -13.80 17.25 1.27
CA PRO A 13 -13.19 18.23 2.16
C PRO A 13 -12.10 19.05 1.44
N PRO A 14 -11.90 20.32 1.83
CA PRO A 14 -10.91 21.19 1.22
C PRO A 14 -9.50 20.63 1.39
N ARG A 15 -8.65 20.82 0.36
CA ARG A 15 -7.22 20.48 0.39
C ARG A 15 -6.58 21.15 1.60
N GLY A 16 -6.04 20.35 2.53
CA GLY A 16 -5.37 20.82 3.76
C GLY A 16 -6.12 20.54 5.07
N ALA A 17 -7.34 20.00 5.05
CA ALA A 17 -7.95 19.44 6.26
C ALA A 17 -7.24 18.12 6.63
N LYS A 18 -6.78 17.98 7.89
CA LYS A 18 -6.16 16.72 8.36
C LYS A 18 -7.14 15.56 8.16
N ARG A 19 -6.89 14.74 7.14
CA ARG A 19 -7.69 13.54 6.85
C ARG A 19 -7.26 12.42 7.79
N PHE A 20 -8.14 12.01 8.70
CA PHE A 20 -7.90 10.85 9.54
C PHE A 20 -8.10 9.57 8.72
N ILE A 21 -7.09 8.71 8.70
CA ILE A 21 -7.11 7.43 7.99
C ILE A 21 -7.83 6.41 8.88
N SER A 22 -8.96 5.88 8.41
CA SER A 22 -9.74 4.89 9.15
C SER A 22 -10.38 3.89 8.19
N GLY A 23 -10.17 2.60 8.44
CA GLY A 23 -10.74 1.52 7.64
C GLY A 23 -10.00 0.21 7.86
N VAL A 24 -9.90 -0.62 6.82
CA VAL A 24 -9.43 -2.01 6.96
C VAL A 24 -8.11 -2.24 6.24
N VAL A 25 -7.25 -3.07 6.86
CA VAL A 25 -6.06 -3.65 6.23
C VAL A 25 -6.30 -5.13 5.92
N GLU A 26 -6.15 -5.53 4.66
CA GLU A 26 -6.07 -6.95 4.29
C GLU A 26 -4.61 -7.40 4.44
N GLY A 27 -4.16 -7.63 5.68
CA GLY A 27 -2.75 -7.87 6.01
C GLY A 27 -2.42 -9.26 6.56
N PHE A 28 -3.37 -10.19 6.53
CA PHE A 28 -3.24 -11.52 7.14
C PHE A 28 -2.58 -12.55 6.21
N TYR A 29 -2.09 -13.65 6.80
CA TYR A 29 -1.64 -14.85 6.10
C TYR A 29 -2.82 -15.75 5.74
N GLY A 30 -2.74 -16.42 4.58
CA GLY A 30 -3.80 -17.29 4.07
C GLY A 30 -4.56 -16.68 2.90
N ARG A 31 -5.62 -17.40 2.47
CA ARG A 31 -6.38 -17.09 1.25
C ARG A 31 -6.84 -15.62 1.22
N PRO A 32 -6.36 -14.80 0.26
CA PRO A 32 -6.80 -13.42 0.10
C PRO A 32 -8.30 -13.35 -0.18
N TRP A 33 -8.90 -12.20 0.12
CA TRP A 33 -10.31 -11.97 -0.20
C TRP A 33 -10.55 -11.95 -1.71
N THR A 34 -11.72 -12.42 -2.12
CA THR A 34 -12.15 -12.32 -3.52
C THR A 34 -12.52 -10.89 -3.88
N MET A 35 -12.60 -10.62 -5.18
CA MET A 35 -13.04 -9.31 -5.68
C MET A 35 -14.44 -8.93 -5.17
N GLU A 36 -15.37 -9.90 -5.08
CA GLU A 36 -16.71 -9.62 -4.54
C GLU A 36 -16.66 -9.25 -3.05
N GLN A 37 -15.84 -9.95 -2.27
CA GLN A 37 -15.66 -9.68 -0.84
C GLN A 37 -15.06 -8.29 -0.59
N ARG A 38 -14.04 -7.91 -1.36
CA ARG A 38 -13.43 -6.57 -1.28
C ARG A 38 -14.42 -5.47 -1.68
N THR A 39 -15.18 -5.69 -2.74
CA THR A 39 -16.20 -4.72 -3.18
C THR A 39 -17.31 -4.56 -2.13
N GLU A 40 -17.75 -5.65 -1.51
CA GLU A 40 -18.72 -5.61 -0.40
C GLU A 40 -18.14 -4.91 0.84
N LEU A 41 -16.85 -5.07 1.11
CA LEU A 41 -16.15 -4.33 2.17
C LEU A 41 -16.21 -2.82 1.90
N PHE A 42 -15.90 -2.36 0.69
CA PHE A 42 -15.94 -0.94 0.35
C PHE A 42 -17.33 -0.31 0.58
N LYS A 43 -18.39 -1.04 0.23
CA LYS A 43 -19.79 -0.61 0.51
C LYS A 43 -20.04 -0.42 2.01
N ARG A 44 -19.50 -1.32 2.84
CA ARG A 44 -19.65 -1.24 4.30
C ARG A 44 -18.82 -0.11 4.89
N GLU A 45 -17.59 0.06 4.41
CA GLU A 45 -16.72 1.17 4.81
C GLU A 45 -17.40 2.52 4.55
N GLN A 46 -17.92 2.71 3.34
CA GLN A 46 -18.71 3.90 2.97
C GLN A 46 -19.92 4.09 3.90
N LYS A 47 -20.70 3.01 4.12
CA LYS A 47 -21.89 3.05 4.99
C LYS A 47 -21.57 3.42 6.44
N TRP A 48 -20.40 3.03 6.94
CA TRP A 48 -19.95 3.28 8.31
C TRP A 48 -19.12 4.55 8.47
N GLY A 49 -18.83 5.27 7.37
CA GLY A 49 -17.99 6.47 7.38
C GLY A 49 -16.49 6.18 7.52
N LEU A 50 -16.07 4.94 7.24
CA LEU A 50 -14.67 4.59 7.04
C LEU A 50 -14.25 5.02 5.62
N ASN A 51 -12.94 5.21 5.41
CA ASN A 51 -12.44 5.91 4.24
C ASN A 51 -11.18 5.30 3.61
N THR A 52 -10.66 4.19 4.13
CA THR A 52 -9.37 3.65 3.68
C THR A 52 -9.37 2.13 3.63
N TYR A 53 -8.84 1.58 2.55
CA TYR A 53 -8.49 0.17 2.45
C TYR A 53 -7.01 0.00 2.10
N LEU A 54 -6.28 -0.72 2.95
CA LEU A 54 -4.86 -1.04 2.74
C LEU A 54 -4.72 -2.45 2.18
N TYR A 55 -4.29 -2.54 0.91
CA TYR A 55 -4.02 -3.78 0.20
C TYR A 55 -2.63 -4.31 0.58
N ALA A 56 -2.57 -5.30 1.47
CA ALA A 56 -1.33 -5.96 1.90
C ALA A 56 -1.43 -7.51 2.06
N PRO A 57 -2.16 -8.23 1.19
CA PRO A 57 -2.37 -9.67 1.38
C PRO A 57 -1.04 -10.42 1.29
N LYS A 58 -0.67 -11.14 2.35
CA LYS A 58 0.64 -11.81 2.46
C LYS A 58 0.83 -12.93 1.41
N ASP A 59 -0.28 -13.53 0.97
CA ASP A 59 -0.31 -14.61 -0.03
C ASP A 59 -0.41 -14.09 -1.49
N ASP A 60 -0.49 -12.76 -1.73
CA ASP A 60 -0.19 -12.23 -3.07
C ASP A 60 1.34 -12.28 -3.26
N TYR A 61 1.81 -13.25 -4.05
CA TYR A 61 3.23 -13.42 -4.30
C TYR A 61 3.89 -12.15 -4.83
N LYS A 62 3.23 -11.37 -5.69
CA LYS A 62 3.80 -10.14 -6.29
C LYS A 62 3.77 -8.95 -5.33
N HIS A 63 3.09 -9.05 -4.20
CA HIS A 63 3.14 -8.07 -3.12
C HIS A 63 4.39 -8.26 -2.24
N ARG A 64 4.87 -9.50 -2.05
CA ARG A 64 5.96 -9.84 -1.11
C ARG A 64 7.10 -10.66 -1.73
N MET A 65 6.85 -11.93 -2.09
CA MET A 65 7.91 -12.87 -2.52
C MET A 65 8.55 -12.50 -3.86
N TYR A 66 7.74 -12.09 -4.83
CA TYR A 66 8.14 -11.69 -6.19
C TYR A 66 7.84 -10.20 -6.40
N TRP A 67 8.17 -9.37 -5.41
CA TRP A 67 7.85 -7.94 -5.44
C TRP A 67 8.43 -7.21 -6.66
N ARG A 68 9.54 -7.70 -7.21
CA ARG A 68 10.19 -7.19 -8.43
C ARG A 68 9.38 -7.44 -9.70
N ASP A 69 8.53 -8.46 -9.71
CA ASP A 69 7.77 -8.86 -10.89
C ASP A 69 6.59 -7.93 -11.10
N LEU A 70 6.40 -7.51 -12.36
CA LEU A 70 5.25 -6.71 -12.74
C LEU A 70 3.98 -7.56 -12.83
N TYR A 71 2.84 -6.93 -12.60
CA TYR A 71 1.56 -7.56 -12.84
C TYR A 71 1.38 -7.85 -14.35
N SER A 72 0.85 -9.01 -14.68
CA SER A 72 0.46 -9.38 -16.05
C SER A 72 -0.72 -8.54 -16.52
N ALA A 73 -1.10 -8.63 -17.80
CA ALA A 73 -2.26 -7.92 -18.31
C ALA A 73 -3.56 -8.35 -17.60
N GLU A 74 -3.70 -9.64 -17.30
CA GLU A 74 -4.85 -10.21 -16.62
C GLU A 74 -4.94 -9.74 -15.16
N GLU A 75 -3.81 -9.75 -14.43
CA GLU A 75 -3.74 -9.24 -13.06
C GLU A 75 -3.96 -7.72 -13.01
N ALA A 76 -3.44 -6.99 -14.00
CA ALA A 76 -3.65 -5.54 -14.13
C ALA A 76 -5.14 -5.21 -14.27
N VAL A 77 -5.89 -5.96 -15.10
CA VAL A 77 -7.34 -5.78 -15.23
C VAL A 77 -8.05 -5.93 -13.88
N GLN A 78 -7.66 -6.95 -13.09
CA GLN A 78 -8.25 -7.18 -11.77
C GLN A 78 -7.94 -6.04 -10.79
N LEU A 79 -6.69 -5.57 -10.75
CA LEU A 79 -6.29 -4.47 -9.86
C LEU A 79 -6.92 -3.13 -10.25
N ILE A 80 -6.99 -2.82 -11.56
CA ILE A 80 -7.68 -1.61 -12.05
C ILE A 80 -9.15 -1.64 -11.64
N ALA A 81 -9.82 -2.78 -11.79
CA ALA A 81 -11.21 -2.94 -11.37
C ALA A 81 -11.38 -2.74 -9.85
N LEU A 82 -10.45 -3.29 -9.04
CA LEU A 82 -10.45 -3.14 -7.59
C LEU A 82 -10.24 -1.70 -7.13
N ILE A 83 -9.23 -1.01 -7.68
CA ILE A 83 -8.96 0.41 -7.40
C ILE A 83 -10.18 1.26 -7.80
N SER A 84 -10.78 0.97 -8.95
CA SER A 84 -11.98 1.67 -9.43
C SER A 84 -13.18 1.45 -8.50
N ALA A 85 -13.37 0.23 -7.99
CA ALA A 85 -14.44 -0.09 -7.05
C ALA A 85 -14.26 0.65 -5.70
N ALA A 86 -13.04 0.72 -5.17
CA ALA A 86 -12.75 1.50 -3.95
C ALA A 86 -13.11 2.98 -4.15
N LYS A 87 -12.70 3.55 -5.29
CA LYS A 87 -13.00 4.95 -5.64
C LYS A 87 -14.50 5.23 -5.80
N GLN A 88 -15.28 4.28 -6.33
CA GLN A 88 -16.74 4.41 -6.45
C GLN A 88 -17.45 4.47 -5.10
N HIS A 89 -16.80 3.98 -4.04
CA HIS A 89 -17.33 3.94 -2.67
C HIS A 89 -16.64 4.96 -1.75
N ASP A 90 -15.93 5.95 -2.30
CA ASP A 90 -15.18 6.97 -1.54
C ASP A 90 -14.15 6.38 -0.56
N VAL A 91 -13.63 5.18 -0.87
CA VAL A 91 -12.56 4.52 -0.12
C VAL A 91 -11.22 4.80 -0.79
N ASP A 92 -10.26 5.31 -0.03
CA ASP A 92 -8.89 5.47 -0.48
C ASP A 92 -8.18 4.11 -0.51
N PHE A 93 -7.74 3.72 -1.71
CA PHE A 93 -7.03 2.47 -1.93
C PHE A 93 -5.54 2.71 -1.76
N ILE A 94 -4.95 2.13 -0.70
CA ILE A 94 -3.52 2.19 -0.43
C ILE A 94 -2.88 0.87 -0.89
N TYR A 95 -2.01 0.95 -1.89
CA TYR A 95 -1.22 -0.21 -2.31
C TYR A 95 0.02 -0.37 -1.44
N ALA A 96 0.11 -1.50 -0.73
CA ALA A 96 1.33 -1.85 -0.01
C ALA A 96 2.26 -2.72 -0.86
N ILE A 97 3.55 -2.69 -0.54
CA ILE A 97 4.55 -3.64 -1.06
C ILE A 97 5.57 -3.98 0.02
N SER A 98 5.97 -5.25 0.09
CA SER A 98 6.85 -5.81 1.13
C SER A 98 8.19 -6.30 0.55
N PRO A 99 9.13 -5.41 0.21
CA PRO A 99 10.39 -5.81 -0.43
C PRO A 99 11.44 -6.39 0.54
N GLY A 100 11.18 -6.31 1.85
CA GLY A 100 12.20 -6.55 2.88
C GLY A 100 12.80 -7.96 2.96
N LEU A 101 12.20 -8.97 2.33
CA LEU A 101 12.67 -10.36 2.42
C LEU A 101 14.04 -10.58 1.77
N ASP A 102 14.30 -9.93 0.62
CA ASP A 102 15.48 -10.21 -0.19
C ASP A 102 16.06 -8.97 -0.89
N ILE A 103 15.60 -7.77 -0.52
CA ILE A 103 16.11 -6.54 -1.10
C ILE A 103 17.55 -6.28 -0.67
N THR A 104 18.38 -5.86 -1.63
CA THR A 104 19.67 -5.21 -1.35
C THR A 104 19.49 -3.71 -1.47
N PHE A 105 19.39 -3.01 -0.34
CA PHE A 105 19.04 -1.58 -0.28
C PHE A 105 20.01 -0.68 -1.05
N SER A 106 21.31 -1.04 -1.05
CA SER A 106 22.38 -0.28 -1.69
C SER A 106 22.48 -0.55 -3.19
N ASN A 107 21.72 -1.50 -3.73
CA ASN A 107 21.77 -1.84 -5.15
C ASN A 107 20.79 -0.96 -5.94
N PRO A 108 21.26 -0.08 -6.84
CA PRO A 108 20.36 0.81 -7.59
C PRO A 108 19.38 0.07 -8.51
N LYS A 109 19.70 -1.17 -8.93
CA LYS A 109 18.77 -1.99 -9.73
C LYS A 109 17.54 -2.44 -8.93
N GLU A 110 17.71 -2.69 -7.64
CA GLU A 110 16.63 -3.06 -6.72
C GLU A 110 15.69 -1.88 -6.51
N VAL A 111 16.26 -0.70 -6.24
CA VAL A 111 15.50 0.55 -6.10
C VAL A 111 14.75 0.87 -7.40
N ALA A 112 15.37 0.67 -8.57
CA ALA A 112 14.72 0.87 -9.87
C ALA A 112 13.58 -0.13 -10.12
N ALA A 113 13.75 -1.40 -9.71
CA ALA A 113 12.69 -2.40 -9.81
C ALA A 113 11.47 -2.02 -8.94
N LEU A 114 11.71 -1.55 -7.71
CA LEU A 114 10.66 -1.11 -6.79
C LEU A 114 9.89 0.08 -7.36
N LYS A 115 10.61 1.09 -7.85
CA LYS A 115 10.02 2.25 -8.52
C LYS A 115 9.15 1.85 -9.71
N ARG A 116 9.66 0.99 -10.59
CA ARG A 116 8.93 0.50 -11.77
C ARG A 116 7.66 -0.25 -11.40
N LYS A 117 7.68 -1.06 -10.33
CA LYS A 117 6.49 -1.76 -9.82
C LYS A 117 5.44 -0.78 -9.31
N LEU A 118 5.86 0.22 -8.53
CA LEU A 118 4.96 1.24 -7.98
C LEU A 118 4.42 2.16 -9.08
N ASP A 119 5.21 2.49 -10.11
CA ASP A 119 4.77 3.24 -11.28
C ASP A 119 3.69 2.47 -12.05
N GLN A 120 3.82 1.14 -12.19
CA GLN A 120 2.79 0.32 -12.81
C GLN A 120 1.46 0.42 -12.03
N VAL A 121 1.51 0.32 -10.70
CA VAL A 121 0.29 0.42 -9.87
C VAL A 121 -0.27 1.85 -9.86
N LYS A 122 0.59 2.86 -9.95
CA LYS A 122 0.18 4.26 -10.15
C LYS A 122 -0.58 4.43 -11.47
N GLN A 123 -0.12 3.79 -12.56
CA GLN A 123 -0.82 3.78 -13.85
C GLN A 123 -2.18 3.07 -13.79
N PHE A 124 -2.39 2.15 -12.84
CA PHE A 124 -3.70 1.53 -12.60
C PHE A 124 -4.70 2.46 -11.90
N GLY A 125 -4.27 3.66 -11.48
CA GLY A 125 -5.10 4.68 -10.85
C GLY A 125 -4.94 4.80 -9.34
N CYS A 126 -3.98 4.08 -8.74
CA CYS A 126 -3.65 4.22 -7.32
C CYS A 126 -2.80 5.46 -7.06
N SER A 127 -3.13 6.21 -6.00
CA SER A 127 -2.42 7.43 -5.60
C SER A 127 -1.78 7.35 -4.21
N SER A 128 -2.07 6.29 -3.45
CA SER A 128 -1.67 6.14 -2.06
C SER A 128 -0.88 4.84 -1.90
N PHE A 129 0.25 4.89 -1.20
CA PHE A 129 1.21 3.78 -1.17
C PHE A 129 1.68 3.45 0.24
N SER A 130 2.18 2.23 0.43
CA SER A 130 2.80 1.80 1.68
C SER A 130 4.03 0.91 1.43
N LEU A 131 5.12 1.15 2.16
CA LEU A 131 6.25 0.21 2.21
C LEU A 131 6.23 -0.54 3.54
N LEU A 132 6.27 -1.86 3.47
CA LEU A 132 6.23 -2.73 4.63
C LEU A 132 7.56 -3.45 4.83
N PHE A 133 8.11 -3.33 6.04
CA PHE A 133 9.31 -4.04 6.49
C PHE A 133 8.99 -4.94 7.70
N ASP A 134 7.77 -5.47 7.78
CA ASP A 134 7.28 -6.39 8.80
C ASP A 134 7.70 -7.84 8.53
N ASP A 135 7.86 -8.63 9.59
CA ASP A 135 8.20 -10.07 9.52
C ASP A 135 9.45 -10.37 8.69
N ILE A 136 10.52 -9.58 8.89
CA ILE A 136 11.83 -9.77 8.26
C ILE A 136 12.95 -9.78 9.30
N GLU A 137 14.03 -10.47 8.98
CA GLU A 137 15.26 -10.44 9.78
C GLU A 137 15.93 -9.07 9.65
N ALA A 138 16.44 -8.55 10.76
CA ALA A 138 17.13 -7.25 10.79
C ALA A 138 18.59 -7.31 10.34
N ASP A 139 19.02 -8.43 9.73
CA ASP A 139 20.38 -8.58 9.22
C ASP A 139 20.53 -8.05 7.79
N MET A 140 21.56 -7.23 7.60
CA MET A 140 21.88 -6.63 6.31
C MET A 140 22.95 -7.45 5.58
N CYS A 141 22.83 -7.54 4.26
CA CYS A 141 23.89 -8.11 3.45
C CYS A 141 25.20 -7.29 3.57
N PRO A 142 26.38 -7.86 3.23
CA PRO A 142 27.64 -7.14 3.35
C PRO A 142 27.72 -5.83 2.55
N ALA A 143 27.00 -5.71 1.44
CA ALA A 143 26.95 -4.48 0.66
C ALA A 143 26.19 -3.37 1.42
N ASP A 144 25.03 -3.71 1.99
CA ASP A 144 24.22 -2.77 2.77
C ASP A 144 24.93 -2.35 4.07
N LYS A 145 25.63 -3.26 4.75
CA LYS A 145 26.44 -2.95 5.94
C LYS A 145 27.56 -1.94 5.66
N ARG A 146 28.07 -1.89 4.43
CA ARG A 146 29.07 -0.88 4.02
C ARG A 146 28.43 0.46 3.62
N ALA A 147 27.20 0.43 3.12
CA ALA A 147 26.51 1.61 2.62
C ALA A 147 25.72 2.36 3.69
N PHE A 148 25.19 1.66 4.70
CA PHE A 148 24.29 2.20 5.71
C PHE A 148 24.79 1.96 7.12
N GLY A 149 24.63 2.97 7.99
CA GLY A 149 25.03 2.88 9.40
C GLY A 149 24.10 2.02 10.26
N SER A 150 22.87 1.72 9.80
CA SER A 150 21.95 0.79 10.45
C SER A 150 20.86 0.32 9.48
N PHE A 151 20.12 -0.72 9.87
CA PHE A 151 18.99 -1.22 9.09
C PHE A 151 17.88 -0.17 8.93
N ALA A 152 17.61 0.59 9.99
CA ALA A 152 16.68 1.72 9.94
C ALA A 152 17.12 2.78 8.92
N HIS A 153 18.43 3.11 8.84
CA HIS A 153 18.92 4.05 7.81
C HIS A 153 18.70 3.52 6.40
N ALA A 154 18.90 2.21 6.16
CA ALA A 154 18.66 1.59 4.86
C ALA A 154 17.17 1.68 4.46
N GLN A 155 16.25 1.35 5.39
CA GLN A 155 14.81 1.44 5.18
C GLN A 155 14.34 2.87 4.91
N VAL A 156 14.80 3.85 5.70
CA VAL A 156 14.46 5.26 5.50
C VAL A 156 14.99 5.77 4.16
N ALA A 157 16.22 5.41 3.79
CA ALA A 157 16.82 5.85 2.54
C ALA A 157 16.00 5.40 1.31
N ILE A 158 15.62 4.13 1.23
CA ILE A 158 14.80 3.64 0.11
C ILE A 158 13.38 4.20 0.16
N THR A 159 12.81 4.34 1.36
CA THR A 159 11.46 4.88 1.55
C THR A 159 11.36 6.31 1.04
N ASN A 160 12.31 7.17 1.42
CA ASN A 160 12.37 8.55 0.94
C ASN A 160 12.60 8.62 -0.58
N ALA A 161 13.48 7.77 -1.12
CA ALA A 161 13.75 7.73 -2.55
C ALA A 161 12.52 7.31 -3.39
N VAL A 162 11.66 6.46 -2.84
CA VAL A 162 10.39 6.04 -3.45
C VAL A 162 9.32 7.11 -3.29
N TYR A 163 9.18 7.69 -2.09
CA TYR A 163 8.23 8.77 -1.81
C TYR A 163 8.41 9.95 -2.77
N GLN A 164 9.65 10.42 -2.93
CA GLN A 164 10.00 11.50 -3.86
C GLN A 164 9.77 11.10 -5.32
N HIS A 165 10.11 9.86 -5.69
CA HIS A 165 9.89 9.36 -7.06
C HIS A 165 8.41 9.35 -7.45
N LEU A 166 7.54 9.03 -6.51
CA LEU A 166 6.09 9.03 -6.73
C LEU A 166 5.48 10.43 -6.78
N GLY A 167 6.26 11.48 -6.49
CA GLY A 167 5.84 12.88 -6.52
C GLY A 167 5.14 13.30 -5.24
N ASP A 168 5.70 12.92 -4.08
CA ASP A 168 5.26 13.32 -2.74
C ASP A 168 3.74 13.08 -2.52
N PRO A 169 3.25 11.83 -2.65
CA PRO A 169 1.82 11.53 -2.53
C PRO A 169 1.26 11.94 -1.17
N GLU A 170 -0.01 12.35 -1.16
CA GLU A 170 -0.70 12.81 0.07
C GLU A 170 -0.73 11.72 1.16
N THR A 171 -0.87 10.46 0.77
CA THR A 171 -0.85 9.31 1.69
C THR A 171 0.26 8.36 1.29
N PHE A 172 1.28 8.29 2.16
CA PHE A 172 2.38 7.34 2.07
C PHE A 172 2.66 6.77 3.45
N LEU A 173 2.53 5.45 3.60
CA LEU A 173 2.71 4.77 4.87
C LEU A 173 4.03 3.99 4.89
N PHE A 174 4.55 3.81 6.09
CA PHE A 174 5.75 3.04 6.35
C PHE A 174 5.49 2.13 7.55
N CYS A 175 5.61 0.81 7.36
CA CYS A 175 5.58 -0.14 8.45
C CYS A 175 7.04 -0.53 8.80
N PRO A 176 7.57 -0.12 9.96
CA PRO A 176 8.92 -0.44 10.36
C PRO A 176 9.07 -1.95 10.60
N THR A 177 10.30 -2.44 10.52
CA THR A 177 10.62 -3.69 11.21
C THR A 177 10.43 -3.46 12.70
N GLY A 178 9.54 -4.23 13.31
CA GLY A 178 9.43 -4.21 14.76
C GLY A 178 10.77 -4.60 15.36
N GLU A 179 11.26 -3.85 16.35
CA GLU A 179 11.90 -4.57 17.44
C GLU A 179 10.80 -5.49 17.96
N ALA A 180 10.93 -6.80 17.75
CA ALA A 180 10.19 -7.72 18.59
C ALA A 180 10.64 -7.37 20.02
N GLN A 181 9.90 -6.49 20.70
CA GLN A 181 9.64 -6.70 22.10
C GLN A 181 9.13 -8.12 22.13
N ARG A 182 10.03 -9.05 22.45
CA ARG A 182 9.68 -10.39 22.88
C ARG A 182 8.55 -10.16 23.86
N VAL A 183 7.33 -10.41 23.40
CA VAL A 183 6.19 -10.44 24.29
C VAL A 183 6.55 -11.54 25.27
N ALA A 184 6.69 -11.12 26.53
CA ALA A 184 7.29 -11.87 27.63
C ALA A 184 6.72 -13.29 27.78
#